data_AF-A0A192S004-F1
#
_entry.id   AF-A0A192S004-F1
#
_cell.length_a   1.000
_cell.length_b   1.000
_cell.length_c   1.000
_cell.angle_alpha   90.00
_cell.angle_beta   90.00
_cell.angle_gamma   90.00
#
_symmetry.space_group_name_H-M   'P 1'
#
loop_
_entity.id
_entity.type
_entity.pdbx_description
1 polymer ?
#
loop_
_entity_poly.entity_id
_entity_poly.type
_entity_poly.pdbx_seq_one_letter_code
_entity_poly.pdbx_strand_id
1 'polypeptide(L)'
;MVKNIYESKGAVAKLLNVQHRIITNHLDKWIKGGIEGKYLFTHEFSGVPLEKLKEISLLRKFNNCKVWVYDALTLELLTDKFASMQKAADYFNIDYRTILNNMDTNLAIIKDNKWILIFSHELTESEKKLLISNTQKAVNRTVYLKVCKKVNGEYVLLDNNKPYYTSKLEASKQLKISTKTISGVPLFRH
;
A
#
# COMPACT_ATOMS: atom_id res chain seq x y z
N MET A 1 20.91 2.57 7.70
CA MET A 1 20.00 3.69 8.06
C MET A 1 20.73 4.54 9.07
N VAL A 2 20.95 5.82 8.77
CA VAL A 2 21.70 6.73 9.64
C VAL A 2 20.72 7.33 10.67
N LYS A 3 21.05 7.21 11.96
CA LYS A 3 20.29 7.80 13.06
C LYS A 3 20.97 9.09 13.47
N ASN A 4 20.22 10.18 13.45
CA ASN A 4 20.68 11.47 13.94
C ASN A 4 19.76 11.91 15.07
N ILE A 5 20.35 12.37 16.17
CA ILE A 5 19.63 12.89 17.33
C ILE A 5 19.71 14.41 17.28
N TYR A 6 18.59 15.08 17.54
CA TYR A 6 18.49 16.53 17.57
C TYR A 6 17.81 16.98 18.85
N GLU A 7 18.32 18.05 19.44
CA GLU A 7 17.90 18.53 20.76
C GLU A 7 16.53 19.23 20.75
N SER A 8 16.04 19.66 19.59
CA SER A 8 14.74 20.35 19.50
C SER A 8 14.04 20.21 18.15
N LYS A 9 12.72 20.38 18.16
CA LYS A 9 11.91 20.47 16.94
C LYS A 9 12.35 21.64 16.03
N GLY A 10 12.84 22.73 16.63
CA GLY A 10 13.39 23.88 15.90
C GLY A 10 14.67 23.54 15.14
N ALA A 11 15.58 22.79 15.77
CA ALA A 11 16.80 22.32 15.11
C ALA A 11 16.48 21.41 13.92
N VAL A 12 15.52 20.50 14.07
CA VAL A 12 15.04 19.64 12.99
C VAL A 12 14.37 20.45 11.87
N ALA A 13 13.52 21.42 12.21
CA ALA A 13 12.87 22.30 11.24
C ALA A 13 13.88 23.05 10.36
N LYS A 14 14.93 23.60 10.99
CA LYS A 14 16.02 24.32 10.30
C LYS A 14 16.83 23.40 9.39
N LEU A 15 17.18 22.21 9.86
CA LEU A 15 17.91 21.21 9.06
C LEU A 15 17.12 20.77 7.83
N LEU A 16 15.83 20.49 8.02
CA LEU A 16 14.96 20.01 6.94
C LEU A 16 14.42 21.14 6.06
N ASN A 17 14.73 22.40 6.38
CA ASN A 17 14.21 23.59 5.72
C ASN A 17 12.67 23.59 5.61
N VAL A 18 11.99 23.25 6.71
CA VAL A 18 10.51 23.19 6.77
C VAL A 18 9.98 24.00 7.95
N GLN A 19 8.70 24.39 7.88
CA GLN A 19 8.03 25.07 8.98
C GLN A 19 7.83 24.14 10.19
N HIS A 20 7.84 24.71 11.40
CA HIS A 20 7.66 23.99 12.66
C HIS A 20 6.33 23.20 12.74
N ARG A 21 5.28 23.69 12.09
CA ARG A 21 3.99 22.99 11.97
C ARG A 21 4.13 21.66 11.22
N ILE A 22 4.99 21.59 10.21
CA ILE A 22 5.25 20.37 9.45
C ILE A 22 5.92 19.34 10.35
N ILE A 23 6.91 19.74 11.14
CA ILE A 23 7.54 18.87 12.15
C ILE A 23 6.49 18.30 13.11
N THR A 24 5.64 19.16 13.68
CA THR A 24 4.56 18.73 14.61
C THR A 24 3.57 17.78 13.95
N ASN A 25 3.28 17.99 12.67
CA ASN A 25 2.37 17.13 11.92
C ASN A 25 2.95 15.76 11.60
N HIS A 26 4.28 15.59 11.56
CA HIS A 26 4.95 14.34 11.18
C HIS A 26 5.62 13.61 12.35
N LEU A 27 5.89 14.30 13.46
CA LEU A 27 6.50 13.73 14.65
C LEU A 27 5.65 12.60 15.23
N ASP A 28 6.28 11.47 15.50
CA ASP A 28 5.65 10.23 16.01
C ASP A 28 4.58 9.64 15.11
N LYS A 29 4.53 10.07 13.85
CA LYS A 29 3.55 9.59 12.87
C LYS A 29 4.22 8.80 11.77
N TRP A 30 3.60 7.67 11.46
CA TRP A 30 4.01 6.73 10.42
C TRP A 30 3.54 7.18 9.03
N ILE A 31 3.81 8.44 8.68
CA ILE A 31 3.35 9.04 7.43
C ILE A 31 4.19 8.51 6.28
N LYS A 32 3.54 7.86 5.31
CA LYS A 32 4.21 7.33 4.11
C LYS A 32 5.04 8.42 3.43
N GLY A 33 6.32 8.14 3.28
CA GLY A 33 7.29 9.03 2.64
C GLY A 33 7.96 10.07 3.55
N GLY A 34 7.49 10.24 4.79
CA GLY A 34 8.07 11.17 5.76
C GLY A 34 8.26 12.60 5.23
N ILE A 35 9.15 13.36 5.86
CA ILE A 35 9.62 14.65 5.34
C ILE A 35 10.87 14.35 4.52
N GLU A 36 10.73 14.35 3.20
CA GLU A 36 11.83 13.98 2.29
C GLU A 36 12.45 12.60 2.56
N GLY A 37 11.64 11.62 2.99
CA GLY A 37 12.12 10.28 3.32
C GLY A 37 12.71 10.16 4.72
N LYS A 38 12.73 11.25 5.49
CA LYS A 38 13.17 11.28 6.88
C LYS A 38 11.95 11.19 7.80
N TYR A 39 12.07 10.36 8.81
CA TYR A 39 11.01 10.10 9.79
C TYR A 39 11.43 10.64 11.15
N LEU A 40 10.48 11.22 11.85
CA LEU A 40 10.73 11.95 13.09
C LEU A 40 10.00 11.25 14.23
N PHE A 41 10.74 10.93 15.27
CA PHE A 41 10.20 10.28 16.45
C PHE A 41 10.84 10.87 17.71
N THR A 42 10.06 10.96 18.77
CA THR A 42 10.49 11.44 20.09
C THR A 42 11.26 10.38 20.88
N HIS A 43 11.23 9.13 20.41
CA HIS A 43 11.81 8.01 21.07
C HIS A 43 12.56 7.12 20.09
N GLU A 44 13.56 6.42 20.61
CA GLU A 44 14.27 5.42 19.84
C GLU A 44 13.49 4.10 19.83
N PHE A 45 13.57 3.38 18.71
CA PHE A 45 13.01 2.04 18.59
C PHE A 45 14.03 1.07 18.02
N SER A 46 13.93 -0.18 18.43
CA SER A 46 14.65 -1.33 17.90
C SER A 46 13.66 -2.47 17.60
N GLY A 47 14.03 -3.37 16.68
CA GLY A 47 13.22 -4.54 16.33
C GLY A 47 12.00 -4.24 15.44
N VAL A 48 10.85 -4.82 15.76
CA VAL A 48 9.62 -4.82 14.93
C VAL A 48 9.16 -3.43 14.44
N PRO A 49 9.19 -2.36 15.26
CA PRO A 49 8.83 -1.02 14.79
C PRO A 49 9.74 -0.53 13.65
N LEU A 50 11.04 -0.87 13.69
CA LEU A 50 11.99 -0.46 12.65
C LEU A 50 11.71 -1.16 11.32
N GLU A 51 11.35 -2.45 11.34
CA GLU A 51 10.96 -3.18 10.13
C GLU A 51 9.70 -2.58 9.50
N LYS A 52 8.70 -2.25 10.31
CA LYS A 52 7.50 -1.53 9.85
C LYS A 52 7.84 -0.16 9.25
N LEU A 53 8.86 0.53 9.77
CA LEU A 53 9.30 1.82 9.24
C LEU A 53 9.94 1.66 7.87
N LYS A 54 10.75 0.59 7.69
CA LYS A 54 11.33 0.26 6.40
C LYS A 54 10.24 0.01 5.37
N GLU A 55 9.25 -0.83 5.70
CA GLU A 55 8.10 -1.07 4.82
C GLU A 55 7.42 0.24 4.42
N ILE A 56 7.09 1.11 5.39
CA ILE A 56 6.41 2.38 5.14
C ILE A 56 7.27 3.36 4.33
N SER A 57 8.60 3.34 4.52
CA SER A 57 9.54 4.13 3.73
C SER A 57 9.63 3.68 2.27
N LEU A 58 9.55 2.37 2.03
CA LEU A 58 9.59 1.79 0.69
C LEU A 58 8.34 2.13 -0.12
N LEU A 59 7.20 2.37 0.54
CA LEU A 59 5.97 2.82 -0.13
C LEU A 59 6.11 4.17 -0.86
N ARG A 60 7.17 4.95 -0.59
CA ARG A 60 7.50 6.21 -1.31
C ARG A 60 8.23 5.98 -2.64
N LYS A 61 9.02 4.90 -2.78
CA LYS A 61 9.83 4.61 -3.98
C LYS A 61 9.02 4.44 -5.26
N PHE A 62 7.73 4.21 -5.07
CA PHE A 62 6.78 3.84 -6.09
C PHE A 62 6.23 5.06 -6.86
N ASN A 63 6.30 6.27 -6.32
CA ASN A 63 5.76 7.45 -7.02
C ASN A 63 6.62 7.92 -8.22
N ASN A 64 7.90 7.53 -8.28
CA ASN A 64 8.81 7.79 -9.42
C ASN A 64 9.18 6.50 -10.17
N CYS A 65 8.51 5.39 -9.88
CA CYS A 65 8.73 4.13 -10.57
C CYS A 65 8.16 4.26 -11.99
N LYS A 66 9.05 4.12 -12.98
CA LYS A 66 8.61 4.03 -14.38
C LYS A 66 7.82 2.74 -14.53
N VAL A 67 6.73 2.81 -15.27
CA VAL A 67 5.88 1.64 -15.49
C VAL A 67 5.59 1.42 -16.95
N TRP A 68 5.59 0.16 -17.35
CA TRP A 68 5.20 -0.32 -18.65
C TRP A 68 3.81 -0.92 -18.51
N VAL A 69 2.91 -0.53 -19.41
CA VAL A 69 1.53 -0.99 -19.39
C VAL A 69 1.24 -1.73 -20.68
N TYR A 70 0.80 -2.97 -20.53
CA TYR A 70 0.55 -3.88 -21.62
C TYR A 70 -0.94 -4.16 -21.74
N ASP A 71 -1.41 -4.37 -22.96
CA ASP A 71 -2.69 -5.00 -23.20
C ASP A 71 -2.60 -6.45 -22.72
N ALA A 72 -3.53 -6.87 -21.87
CA ALA A 72 -3.44 -8.18 -21.23
C ALA A 72 -3.73 -9.35 -22.19
N LEU A 73 -4.34 -9.10 -23.35
CA LEU A 73 -4.66 -10.14 -24.34
C LEU A 73 -3.53 -10.31 -25.35
N THR A 74 -2.96 -9.21 -25.80
CA THR A 74 -1.92 -9.20 -26.86
C THR A 74 -0.50 -9.09 -26.30
N LEU A 75 -0.34 -8.62 -25.06
CA LEU A 75 0.94 -8.23 -24.45
C LEU A 75 1.72 -7.20 -25.27
N GLU A 76 1.01 -6.42 -26.07
CA GLU A 76 1.55 -5.23 -26.72
C GLU A 76 1.56 -4.06 -25.74
N LEU A 77 2.60 -3.23 -25.82
CA LEU A 77 2.68 -1.99 -25.06
C LEU A 77 1.57 -1.05 -25.53
N LEU A 78 0.73 -0.61 -24.59
CA LEU A 78 -0.38 0.30 -24.91
C LEU A 78 0.11 1.72 -25.22
N THR A 79 1.28 2.09 -24.71
CA THR A 79 1.95 3.37 -24.91
C THR A 79 3.41 3.25 -24.46
N ASP A 80 4.22 4.27 -24.68
CA ASP A 80 5.56 4.35 -24.13
C ASP A 80 5.55 4.26 -22.60
N LYS A 81 6.67 3.85 -22.00
CA LYS A 81 6.79 3.77 -20.54
C LYS A 81 6.38 5.08 -19.87
N PHE A 82 5.53 4.97 -18.85
CA PHE A 82 5.17 6.12 -18.03
C PHE A 82 6.35 6.52 -17.15
N ALA A 83 6.59 7.82 -17.01
CA ALA A 83 7.65 8.33 -16.15
C ALA A 83 7.40 8.09 -14.65
N SER A 84 6.15 7.79 -14.27
CA SER A 84 5.75 7.44 -12.91
C SER A 84 4.46 6.65 -12.88
N MET A 85 4.24 5.89 -11.80
CA MET A 85 2.93 5.28 -11.51
C MET A 85 1.80 6.30 -11.39
N GLN A 86 2.05 7.50 -10.85
CA GLN A 86 1.01 8.53 -10.79
C GLN A 86 0.57 8.94 -12.20
N LYS A 87 1.50 9.13 -13.14
CA LYS A 87 1.15 9.47 -14.53
C LYS A 87 0.37 8.35 -15.21
N ALA A 88 0.72 7.09 -14.95
CA ALA A 88 -0.07 5.97 -15.43
C ALA A 88 -1.48 5.97 -14.81
N ALA A 89 -1.59 6.23 -13.50
CA ALA A 89 -2.87 6.30 -12.80
C ALA A 89 -3.77 7.42 -13.35
N ASP A 90 -3.18 8.59 -13.61
CA ASP A 90 -3.87 9.74 -14.21
C ASP A 90 -4.32 9.43 -15.64
N TYR A 91 -3.45 8.82 -16.47
CA TYR A 91 -3.76 8.45 -17.85
C TYR A 91 -4.92 7.47 -17.96
N PHE A 92 -4.90 6.42 -17.11
CA PHE A 92 -5.97 5.43 -17.06
C PHE A 92 -7.13 5.86 -16.16
N ASN A 93 -7.10 7.04 -15.54
CA ASN A 93 -8.12 7.52 -14.59
C ASN A 93 -8.50 6.45 -13.53
N ILE A 94 -7.49 5.92 -12.83
CA ILE A 94 -7.63 4.93 -11.76
C ILE A 94 -6.93 5.40 -10.48
N ASP A 95 -7.33 4.88 -9.31
CA ASP A 95 -6.62 5.16 -8.06
C ASP A 95 -5.17 4.63 -8.17
N TYR A 96 -4.19 5.45 -7.78
CA TYR A 96 -2.80 5.05 -7.62
C TYR A 96 -2.64 3.72 -6.86
N ARG A 97 -3.48 3.47 -5.84
CA ARG A 97 -3.47 2.21 -5.09
C ARG A 97 -3.77 1.00 -5.97
N THR A 98 -4.61 1.17 -6.99
CA THR A 98 -4.95 0.12 -7.96
C THR A 98 -3.72 -0.25 -8.76
N ILE A 99 -2.92 0.72 -9.20
CA ILE A 99 -1.64 0.43 -9.86
C ILE A 99 -0.70 -0.28 -8.89
N LEU A 100 -0.47 0.28 -7.70
CA LEU A 100 0.45 -0.28 -6.72
C LEU A 100 0.14 -1.74 -6.36
N ASN A 101 -1.15 -2.10 -6.24
CA ASN A 101 -1.57 -3.43 -5.82
C ASN A 101 -1.51 -4.48 -6.93
N ASN A 102 -1.49 -4.06 -8.20
CA ASN A 102 -1.52 -4.96 -9.35
C ASN A 102 -0.22 -4.91 -10.18
N MET A 103 0.71 -4.01 -9.84
CA MET A 103 2.01 -3.92 -10.49
C MET A 103 2.83 -5.18 -10.23
N ASP A 104 3.54 -5.64 -11.26
CA ASP A 104 4.37 -6.86 -11.25
C ASP A 104 3.58 -8.13 -10.91
N THR A 105 2.28 -8.11 -11.19
CA THR A 105 1.41 -9.28 -11.03
C THR A 105 0.83 -9.69 -12.37
N ASN A 106 0.40 -10.96 -12.46
CA ASN A 106 -0.29 -11.49 -13.63
C ASN A 106 -1.79 -11.15 -13.61
N LEU A 107 -2.22 -10.20 -12.75
CA LEU A 107 -3.61 -9.80 -12.56
C LEU A 107 -3.94 -8.60 -13.44
N ALA A 108 -4.72 -8.84 -14.49
CA ALA A 108 -5.14 -7.79 -15.41
C ALA A 108 -6.29 -6.96 -14.82
N ILE A 109 -6.17 -5.64 -14.89
CA ILE A 109 -7.16 -4.66 -14.43
C ILE A 109 -8.05 -4.27 -15.61
N ILE A 110 -9.38 -4.18 -15.42
CA ILE A 110 -10.27 -3.62 -16.46
C ILE A 110 -10.31 -2.10 -16.34
N LYS A 111 -10.04 -1.41 -17.44
CA LYS A 111 -10.35 0.02 -17.58
C LYS A 111 -10.80 0.35 -18.99
N ASP A 112 -11.94 1.03 -19.12
CA ASP A 112 -12.53 1.46 -20.40
C ASP A 112 -12.62 0.32 -21.42
N ASN A 113 -13.13 -0.83 -20.97
CA ASN A 113 -13.21 -2.11 -21.70
C ASN A 113 -11.88 -2.73 -22.16
N LYS A 114 -10.73 -2.18 -21.74
CA LYS A 114 -9.41 -2.78 -21.97
C LYS A 114 -8.90 -3.47 -20.71
N TRP A 115 -8.26 -4.61 -20.92
CA TRP A 115 -7.56 -5.33 -19.85
C TRP A 115 -6.10 -4.92 -19.87
N ILE A 116 -5.59 -4.43 -18.75
CA ILE A 116 -4.22 -3.93 -18.68
C ILE A 116 -3.41 -4.67 -17.62
N LEU A 117 -2.16 -4.98 -17.96
CA LEU A 117 -1.13 -5.45 -17.03
C LEU A 117 -0.10 -4.35 -16.83
N ILE A 118 0.41 -4.22 -15.61
CA ILE A 118 1.32 -3.13 -15.24
C ILE A 118 2.58 -3.74 -14.64
N PHE A 119 3.75 -3.35 -15.16
CA PHE A 119 5.04 -3.82 -14.69
C PHE A 119 6.00 -2.66 -14.44
N SER A 120 6.89 -2.84 -13.45
CA SER A 120 7.97 -1.91 -13.12
C SER A 120 9.19 -2.03 -14.03
N HIS A 121 9.16 -3.00 -14.96
CA HIS A 121 10.14 -3.22 -16.01
C HIS A 121 9.48 -3.57 -17.34
N GLU A 122 10.28 -3.53 -18.40
CA GLU A 122 9.87 -3.99 -19.72
C GLU A 122 9.93 -5.52 -19.77
N LEU A 123 8.83 -6.15 -20.17
CA LEU A 123 8.74 -7.60 -20.29
C LEU A 123 9.60 -8.11 -21.45
N THR A 124 10.42 -9.11 -21.15
CA THR A 124 11.13 -9.92 -22.14
C THR A 124 10.17 -10.87 -22.88
N GLU A 125 10.56 -11.34 -24.06
CA GLU A 125 9.77 -12.32 -24.82
C GLU A 125 9.50 -13.63 -24.06
N SER A 126 10.44 -14.05 -23.21
CA SER A 126 10.25 -15.19 -22.31
C SER A 126 9.17 -14.96 -21.27
N GLU A 127 9.12 -13.77 -20.67
CA GLU A 127 8.09 -13.42 -19.68
C GLU A 127 6.72 -13.29 -20.33
N LYS A 128 6.65 -12.69 -21.54
CA LYS A 128 5.41 -12.61 -22.31
C LYS A 128 4.83 -14.00 -22.59
N LYS A 129 5.65 -14.95 -23.03
CA LYS A 129 5.21 -16.34 -23.26
C LYS A 129 4.65 -17.01 -22.00
N LEU A 130 5.23 -16.75 -20.83
CA LEU A 130 4.74 -17.26 -19.55
C LEU A 130 3.42 -16.60 -19.10
N LEU A 131 3.19 -15.35 -19.49
CA LEU A 131 1.99 -14.58 -19.15
C LEU A 131 0.79 -14.97 -20.02
N ILE A 132 0.98 -15.22 -21.31
CA ILE A 132 -0.12 -15.60 -22.23
C ILE A 132 -0.91 -16.81 -21.71
N SER A 133 -0.23 -17.76 -21.05
CA SER A 133 -0.86 -18.96 -20.47
C SER A 133 -1.42 -18.79 -19.06
N ASN A 134 -1.07 -17.70 -18.35
CA ASN A 134 -1.34 -17.53 -16.92
C ASN A 134 -1.98 -16.18 -16.54
N THR A 135 -2.39 -15.38 -17.52
CA THR A 135 -3.03 -14.09 -17.24
C THR A 135 -4.36 -14.30 -16.55
N GLN A 136 -4.51 -13.75 -15.35
CA GLN A 136 -5.70 -13.87 -14.54
C GLN A 136 -6.40 -12.52 -14.44
N LYS A 137 -7.73 -12.52 -14.33
CA LYS A 137 -8.49 -11.30 -14.11
C LYS A 137 -8.25 -10.82 -12.68
N ALA A 138 -7.97 -9.54 -12.48
CA ALA A 138 -8.01 -8.92 -11.16
C ALA A 138 -9.45 -8.96 -10.65
N VAL A 139 -9.81 -10.01 -9.92
CA VAL A 139 -11.11 -10.10 -9.27
C VAL A 139 -11.13 -9.12 -8.11
N ASN A 140 -12.24 -8.41 -7.91
CA ASN A 140 -12.49 -7.67 -6.67
C ASN A 140 -12.31 -8.65 -5.49
N ARG A 141 -11.16 -8.60 -4.83
CA ARG A 141 -10.90 -9.45 -3.67
C ARG A 141 -11.76 -8.92 -2.53
N THR A 142 -12.87 -9.61 -2.27
CA THR A 142 -13.63 -9.45 -1.02
C THR A 142 -12.70 -9.82 0.13
N VAL A 143 -12.17 -8.81 0.81
CA VAL A 143 -11.33 -9.02 1.99
C VAL A 143 -12.27 -9.42 3.13
N TYR A 144 -12.36 -10.72 3.41
CA TYR A 144 -13.08 -11.22 4.56
C TYR A 144 -12.42 -10.71 5.84
N LEU A 145 -13.18 -9.94 6.62
CA LEU A 145 -12.70 -9.40 7.89
C LEU A 145 -13.13 -10.33 9.02
N LYS A 146 -12.13 -10.88 9.72
CA LYS A 146 -12.32 -11.55 11.00
C LYS A 146 -12.24 -10.51 12.11
N VAL A 147 -13.26 -10.46 12.95
CA VAL A 147 -13.30 -9.51 14.08
C VAL A 147 -12.98 -10.26 15.37
N CYS A 148 -11.94 -9.81 16.07
CA CYS A 148 -11.51 -10.37 17.34
C CYS A 148 -11.62 -9.32 18.46
N LYS A 149 -11.93 -9.77 19.68
CA LYS A 149 -11.89 -8.95 20.90
C LYS A 149 -10.68 -9.35 21.74
N LYS A 150 -9.99 -8.38 22.33
CA LYS A 150 -8.91 -8.65 23.29
C LYS A 150 -9.51 -8.95 24.67
N VAL A 151 -9.24 -10.14 25.20
CA VAL A 151 -9.66 -10.59 26.54
C VAL A 151 -8.43 -11.16 27.23
N ASN A 152 -8.07 -10.63 28.40
CA ASN A 152 -6.93 -11.08 29.20
C ASN A 152 -5.59 -11.16 28.45
N GLY A 153 -5.35 -10.24 27.50
CA GLY A 153 -4.11 -10.22 26.72
C GLY A 153 -4.19 -10.98 25.39
N GLU A 154 -5.16 -11.87 25.23
CA GLU A 154 -5.33 -12.72 24.03
C GLU A 154 -6.45 -12.20 23.13
N TYR A 155 -6.36 -12.49 21.83
CA TYR A 155 -7.39 -12.13 20.85
C TYR A 155 -8.34 -13.31 20.60
N VAL A 156 -9.60 -13.17 21.00
CA VAL A 156 -10.64 -14.19 20.82
C VAL A 156 -11.58 -13.77 19.69
N LEU A 157 -11.92 -14.70 18.80
CA LEU A 157 -12.93 -14.49 17.74
C LEU A 157 -14.31 -14.22 18.36
N LEU A 158 -15.02 -13.22 17.86
CA LEU A 158 -16.40 -12.96 18.28
C LEU A 158 -17.34 -13.92 17.54
N ASP A 159 -17.74 -15.01 18.21
CA ASP A 159 -18.73 -15.96 17.67
C ASP A 159 -20.17 -15.47 17.91
N ASN A 160 -20.94 -15.40 16.81
CA ASN A 160 -22.39 -15.14 16.78
C ASN A 160 -22.98 -15.66 15.44
N ASN A 161 -22.58 -16.86 15.00
CA ASN A 161 -23.01 -17.52 13.76
C ASN A 161 -22.81 -16.73 12.44
N LYS A 162 -22.01 -15.66 12.43
CA LYS A 162 -21.47 -15.01 11.22
C LYS A 162 -19.99 -14.69 11.42
N PRO A 163 -19.08 -15.60 11.04
CA PRO A 163 -17.65 -15.45 11.34
C PRO A 163 -16.92 -14.43 10.45
N TYR A 164 -17.64 -13.72 9.58
CA TYR A 164 -17.08 -12.78 8.61
C TYR A 164 -18.07 -11.69 8.25
N TYR A 165 -17.54 -10.49 8.02
CA TYR A 165 -18.26 -9.38 7.40
C TYR A 165 -17.67 -9.11 6.02
N THR A 166 -18.52 -8.70 5.08
CA THR A 166 -18.09 -8.41 3.70
C THR A 166 -17.28 -7.11 3.61
N SER A 167 -17.40 -6.22 4.60
CA SER A 167 -16.66 -4.95 4.66
C SER A 167 -16.50 -4.40 6.09
N LYS A 168 -15.55 -3.47 6.30
CA LYS A 168 -15.36 -2.77 7.58
C LYS A 168 -16.57 -1.92 7.95
N LEU A 169 -17.26 -1.38 6.97
CA LEU A 169 -18.43 -0.54 7.17
C LEU A 169 -19.60 -1.37 7.70
N GLU A 170 -19.84 -2.55 7.13
CA GLU A 170 -20.86 -3.48 7.60
C GLU A 170 -20.57 -3.95 9.02
N ALA A 171 -19.33 -4.36 9.28
CA ALA A 171 -18.86 -4.74 10.62
C ALA A 171 -19.04 -3.60 11.63
N SER A 172 -18.67 -2.37 11.27
CA SER A 172 -18.83 -1.19 12.13
C SER A 172 -20.28 -0.90 12.51
N LYS A 173 -21.20 -1.02 11.54
CA LYS A 173 -22.64 -0.83 11.78
C LYS A 173 -23.22 -1.91 12.70
N GLN A 174 -22.92 -3.18 12.44
CA GLN A 174 -23.50 -4.29 13.22
C GLN A 174 -22.89 -4.39 14.62
N LEU A 175 -21.58 -4.16 14.76
CA LEU A 175 -20.88 -4.25 16.04
C LEU A 175 -20.85 -2.93 16.83
N LYS A 176 -21.38 -1.84 16.26
CA LYS A 176 -21.38 -0.49 16.86
C LYS A 176 -19.96 -0.01 17.28
N ILE A 177 -18.94 -0.40 16.53
CA ILE A 177 -17.55 0.01 16.73
C ILE A 177 -17.07 0.88 15.57
N SER A 178 -16.13 1.78 15.80
CA SER A 178 -15.57 2.63 14.73
C SER A 178 -14.83 1.81 13.67
N THR A 179 -15.00 2.17 12.40
CA THR A 179 -14.25 1.58 11.26
C THR A 179 -12.73 1.70 11.41
N LYS A 180 -12.25 2.68 12.19
CA LYS A 180 -10.82 2.88 12.49
C LYS A 180 -10.25 1.82 13.43
N THR A 181 -11.11 1.21 14.26
CA THR A 181 -10.75 0.19 15.25
C THR A 181 -10.65 -1.20 14.61
N ILE A 182 -11.25 -1.38 13.43
CA ILE A 182 -11.24 -2.63 12.68
C ILE A 182 -9.94 -2.72 11.88
N SER A 183 -8.96 -3.45 12.40
CA SER A 183 -7.70 -3.74 11.71
C SER A 183 -7.93 -4.79 10.63
N GLY A 184 -7.54 -4.48 9.39
CA GLY A 184 -7.56 -5.45 8.29
C GLY A 184 -6.25 -6.21 8.33
N VAL A 185 -6.17 -7.27 9.14
CA VAL A 185 -5.03 -8.18 9.07
C VAL A 185 -5.41 -9.30 8.10
N PRO A 186 -4.64 -9.54 7.02
CA PRO A 186 -4.72 -10.80 6.31
C PRO A 186 -4.15 -11.87 7.23
N LEU A 187 -5.00 -12.53 8.00
CA LEU A 187 -4.63 -13.75 8.73
C LEU A 187 -4.85 -14.93 7.80
N PHE A 188 -3.83 -15.25 7.00
CA PHE A 188 -3.63 -16.61 6.53
C PHE A 188 -2.42 -17.20 7.26
N ARG A 189 -2.70 -18.24 8.05
CA ARG A 189 -1.91 -19.47 8.24
C ARG A 189 -2.80 -20.42 9.06
N HIS A 190 -3.52 -21.31 8.38
CA HIS A 190 -3.16 -22.71 8.15
C HIS A 190 -4.09 -23.28 7.07
#